data_AF-R7ZE45-F1
#
_entry.id   AF-R7ZE45-F1
#
_cell.length_a   1.000
_cell.length_b   1.000
_cell.length_c   1.000
_cell.angle_alpha   90.00
_cell.angle_beta   90.00
_cell.angle_gamma   90.00
#
_symmetry.space_group_name_H-M   'P 1'
#
loop_
_entity.id
_entity.type
_entity.pdbx_description
1 polymer ?
#
loop_
_entity_poly.entity_id
_entity_poly.type
_entity_poly.pdbx_seq_one_letter_code
_entity_poly.pdbx_strand_id
1 'polypeptide(L)'
;MKPLEKILKSNGVGLPPAPPERPVARLEDIPPGAKFNDPEISAALSADLAAGLVACSQAMGMSTREDVALMYGQFHTSKAQLGAKLLRLNKNKGWLVPPPLHVDYPEK
;
A
#
# COMPACT_ATOMS: atom_id res chain seq x y z
N MET A 1 2.35 -2.55 12.06
CA MET A 1 1.50 -2.09 13.18
C MET A 1 2.19 -2.22 14.54
N LYS A 2 2.77 -3.38 14.91
CA LYS A 2 3.44 -3.56 16.21
C LYS A 2 4.41 -2.43 16.64
N PRO A 3 5.26 -1.86 15.76
CA PRO A 3 6.13 -0.74 16.16
C PRO A 3 5.36 0.56 16.46
N LEU A 4 4.32 0.86 15.67
CA LEU A 4 3.47 2.04 15.86
C LEU A 4 2.62 1.91 17.13
N GLU A 5 2.05 0.74 17.40
CA GLU A 5 1.32 0.52 18.65
C GLU A 5 2.21 0.67 19.87
N LYS A 6 3.45 0.18 19.79
CA LYS A 6 4.44 0.29 20.87
C LYS A 6 4.75 1.77 21.16
N ILE A 7 5.04 2.57 20.13
CA ILE A 7 5.38 3.98 20.32
C ILE A 7 4.19 4.79 20.82
N LEU A 8 2.96 4.51 20.35
CA LEU A 8 1.77 5.21 20.86
C LEU A 8 1.56 4.91 22.34
N LYS A 9 1.56 3.61 22.72
CA LYS A 9 1.41 3.18 24.11
C LYS A 9 2.49 3.73 25.03
N SER A 10 3.77 3.71 24.62
CA SER A 10 4.86 4.21 25.46
C SER A 10 4.82 5.72 25.67
N ASN A 11 4.11 6.46 24.80
CA ASN A 11 3.93 7.91 24.92
C ASN A 11 2.53 8.27 25.46
N GLY A 12 1.78 7.30 26.01
CA GLY A 12 0.45 7.54 26.59
C GLY A 12 -0.64 7.92 25.59
N VAL A 13 -0.41 7.68 24.29
CA VAL A 13 -1.38 7.96 23.24
C VAL A 13 -2.29 6.74 23.05
N GLY A 14 -3.61 6.97 23.17
CA GLY A 14 -4.62 5.93 22.96
C GLY A 14 -4.55 5.36 21.54
N LEU A 15 -4.75 4.04 21.43
CA LEU A 15 -4.83 3.40 20.11
C LEU A 15 -6.17 3.71 19.45
N PRO A 16 -6.20 3.95 18.13
CA PRO A 16 -7.46 4.07 17.41
C PRO A 16 -8.23 2.73 17.44
N PRO A 17 -9.56 2.75 17.39
CA PRO A 17 -10.35 1.53 17.32
C PRO A 17 -10.06 0.77 16.02
N ALA A 18 -9.84 -0.54 16.12
CA ALA A 18 -9.66 -1.42 14.97
C ALA A 18 -10.97 -2.22 14.71
N PRO A 19 -11.35 -2.45 13.44
CA PRO A 19 -12.44 -3.36 13.12
C PRO A 19 -12.18 -4.78 13.66
N PRO A 20 -13.23 -5.57 13.95
CA PRO A 20 -13.09 -6.96 14.34
C PRO A 20 -12.54 -7.83 13.20
N GLU A 21 -12.08 -9.03 13.56
CA GLU A 21 -11.64 -10.03 12.58
C GLU A 21 -12.78 -10.43 11.63
N ARG A 22 -12.44 -10.66 10.35
CA ARG A 22 -13.40 -11.06 9.34
C ARG A 22 -13.61 -12.58 9.38
N PRO A 23 -14.85 -13.08 9.25
CA PRO A 23 -15.10 -14.51 9.14
C PRO A 23 -14.55 -15.07 7.82
N VAL A 24 -14.27 -16.38 7.81
CA VAL A 24 -13.87 -17.09 6.59
C VAL A 24 -15.06 -17.16 5.63
N ALA A 25 -14.83 -16.86 4.36
CA ALA A 25 -15.84 -16.94 3.30
C ALA A 25 -15.35 -17.83 2.15
N ARG A 26 -16.26 -18.56 1.50
CA ARG A 26 -15.98 -19.30 0.27
C ARG A 26 -16.18 -18.40 -0.93
N LEU A 27 -15.31 -18.49 -1.93
CA LEU A 27 -15.32 -17.60 -3.09
C LEU A 27 -16.57 -17.78 -3.96
N GLU A 28 -17.12 -19.00 -3.98
CA GLU A 28 -18.29 -19.41 -4.74
C GLU A 28 -19.60 -18.88 -4.14
N ASP A 29 -19.59 -18.58 -2.84
CA ASP A 29 -20.76 -18.05 -2.14
C ASP A 29 -20.95 -16.54 -2.33
N ILE A 30 -19.94 -15.84 -2.87
CA ILE A 30 -19.99 -14.39 -3.07
C ILE A 30 -20.83 -14.09 -4.32
N PRO A 31 -21.98 -13.39 -4.21
CA PRO A 31 -22.80 -13.04 -5.36
C PRO A 31 -21.99 -12.23 -6.40
N PRO A 32 -22.14 -12.48 -7.72
CA PRO A 32 -21.33 -11.81 -8.74
C PRO A 32 -21.37 -10.28 -8.68
N GLY A 33 -22.53 -9.68 -8.37
CA GLY A 33 -22.67 -8.22 -8.24
C GLY A 33 -22.01 -7.61 -6.98
N ALA A 34 -21.57 -8.45 -6.03
CA ALA A 34 -20.86 -8.04 -4.82
C ALA A 34 -19.37 -8.43 -4.84
N LYS A 35 -18.93 -9.16 -5.86
CA LYS A 35 -17.59 -9.71 -5.97
C LYS A 35 -16.65 -8.71 -6.66
N PHE A 36 -15.58 -8.33 -5.97
CA PHE A 36 -14.44 -7.67 -6.60
C PHE A 36 -13.54 -8.72 -7.25
N ASN A 37 -13.07 -8.48 -8.48
CA ASN A 37 -12.17 -9.43 -9.15
C ASN A 37 -10.71 -9.03 -8.93
N ASP A 38 -9.82 -9.98 -9.20
CA ASP A 38 -8.39 -9.85 -8.94
C ASP A 38 -7.75 -8.58 -9.57
N PRO A 39 -8.07 -8.16 -10.82
CA PRO A 39 -7.51 -6.94 -11.38
C PRO A 39 -7.91 -5.68 -10.59
N GLU A 40 -9.18 -5.55 -10.21
CA GLU A 40 -9.68 -4.42 -9.43
C GLU A 40 -9.09 -4.41 -8.02
N ILE A 41 -8.98 -5.58 -7.38
CA ILE A 41 -8.33 -5.74 -6.07
C ILE A 41 -6.86 -5.32 -6.15
N SER A 42 -6.14 -5.78 -7.17
CA SER A 42 -4.74 -5.43 -7.35
C SER A 42 -4.54 -3.95 -7.63
N ALA A 43 -5.43 -3.34 -8.42
CA ALA A 43 -5.42 -1.90 -8.67
C ALA A 43 -5.67 -1.09 -7.37
N ALA A 44 -6.68 -1.47 -6.59
CA ALA A 44 -6.97 -0.84 -5.29
C ALA A 44 -5.78 -0.95 -4.33
N LEU A 45 -5.20 -2.15 -4.19
CA LEU A 45 -4.01 -2.37 -3.37
C LEU A 45 -2.81 -1.53 -3.86
N SER A 46 -2.63 -1.40 -5.17
CA SER A 46 -1.55 -0.57 -5.74
C SER A 46 -1.75 0.91 -5.43
N ALA A 47 -3.00 1.39 -5.49
CA ALA A 47 -3.36 2.77 -5.13
C ALA A 47 -3.14 3.05 -3.64
N ASP A 48 -3.61 2.16 -2.75
CA ASP A 48 -3.42 2.26 -1.30
C ASP A 48 -1.94 2.27 -0.93
N LEU A 49 -1.14 1.47 -1.63
CA LEU A 49 0.30 1.44 -1.42
C LEU A 49 0.97 2.75 -1.82
N ALA A 50 0.59 3.33 -2.96
CA ALA A 50 1.09 4.63 -3.42
C ALA A 50 0.74 5.74 -2.43
N ALA A 51 -0.52 5.79 -1.96
CA ALA A 51 -0.94 6.72 -0.92
C ALA A 51 -0.14 6.52 0.37
N GLY A 52 0.08 5.26 0.77
CA GLY A 52 0.88 4.92 1.95
C GLY A 52 2.35 5.31 1.84
N LEU A 53 2.96 5.27 0.65
CA LEU A 53 4.33 5.75 0.43
C LEU A 53 4.41 7.26 0.65
N VAL A 54 3.49 8.03 0.04
CA VAL A 54 3.40 9.48 0.23
C VAL A 54 3.22 9.83 1.71
N ALA A 55 2.31 9.14 2.41
CA ALA A 55 2.07 9.35 3.82
C ALA A 55 3.31 9.08 4.70
N CYS A 56 4.08 8.02 4.39
CA CYS A 56 5.32 7.74 5.12
C CYS A 56 6.36 8.85 4.88
N SER A 57 6.50 9.33 3.65
CA SER A 57 7.43 10.42 3.31
C SER A 57 7.07 11.72 4.02
N GLN A 58 5.77 12.07 4.06
CA GLN A 58 5.30 13.23 4.82
C GLN A 58 5.57 13.08 6.32
N ALA A 59 5.29 11.91 6.90
CA ALA A 59 5.55 11.65 8.31
C ALA A 59 7.05 11.77 8.64
N MET A 60 7.94 11.27 7.77
CA MET A 60 9.39 11.45 7.92
C MET A 60 9.78 12.93 7.90
N GLY A 61 9.30 13.70 6.91
CA GLY A 61 9.64 15.11 6.75
C GLY A 61 9.13 16.01 7.88
N MET A 62 8.02 15.65 8.52
CA MET A 62 7.46 16.37 9.67
C MET A 62 7.99 15.88 11.03
N SER A 63 8.72 14.76 11.07
CA SER A 63 9.21 14.20 12.32
C SER A 63 10.38 15.00 12.86
N THR A 64 10.24 15.52 14.08
CA THR A 64 11.35 16.12 14.85
C THR A 64 12.12 15.06 15.65
N ARG A 65 11.47 13.92 15.94
CA ARG A 65 12.05 12.77 16.62
C ARG A 65 12.67 11.80 15.62
N GLU A 66 13.97 11.55 15.77
CA GLU A 66 14.72 10.66 14.86
C GLU A 66 14.21 9.22 14.88
N ASP A 67 13.79 8.70 16.03
CA ASP A 67 13.26 7.33 16.15
C ASP A 67 11.94 7.15 15.38
N VAL A 68 11.09 8.17 15.38
CA VAL A 68 9.83 8.21 14.60
C VAL A 68 10.14 8.31 13.11
N ALA A 69 11.05 9.20 12.71
CA ALA A 69 11.47 9.36 11.33
C ALA A 69 12.04 8.05 10.77
N LEU A 70 12.94 7.38 11.51
CA LEU A 70 13.52 6.10 11.12
C LEU A 70 12.48 4.98 11.04
N MET A 71 11.50 4.94 11.96
CA MET A 71 10.40 3.98 11.91
C MET A 71 9.57 4.13 10.63
N TYR A 72 9.19 5.36 10.25
CA TYR A 72 8.49 5.60 8.99
C TYR A 72 9.38 5.35 7.76
N GLY A 73 10.69 5.57 7.85
CA GLY A 73 11.66 5.16 6.84
C GLY A 73 11.63 3.66 6.57
N GLN A 74 11.63 2.83 7.62
CA GLN A 74 11.51 1.38 7.48
C GLN A 74 10.19 0.96 6.83
N PHE A 75 9.08 1.62 7.20
CA PHE A 75 7.78 1.38 6.58
C PHE A 75 7.78 1.78 5.10
N HIS A 76 8.38 2.92 4.77
CA HIS A 76 8.50 3.40 3.40
C HIS A 76 9.27 2.41 2.52
N THR A 77 10.46 1.98 2.96
CA THR A 77 11.27 0.99 2.21
C THR A 77 10.53 -0.33 2.02
N SER A 78 9.84 -0.82 3.05
CA SER A 78 9.05 -2.05 2.96
C SER A 78 7.88 -1.91 1.97
N LYS A 79 7.20 -0.76 1.98
CA LYS A 79 6.14 -0.45 1.00
C LYS A 79 6.70 -0.35 -0.42
N ALA A 80 7.86 0.28 -0.63
CA ALA A 80 8.47 0.39 -1.95
C ALA A 80 8.81 -0.99 -2.53
N GLN A 81 9.36 -1.89 -1.72
CA GLN A 81 9.62 -3.27 -2.10
C GLN A 81 8.33 -4.02 -2.48
N LEU A 82 7.25 -3.83 -1.72
CA LEU A 82 5.95 -4.41 -2.06
C LEU A 82 5.42 -3.84 -3.39
N GLY A 83 5.63 -2.56 -3.66
CA GLY A 83 5.19 -1.90 -4.89
C GLY A 83 5.87 -2.46 -6.12
N ALA A 84 7.17 -2.73 -6.03
CA ALA A 84 7.90 -3.41 -7.09
C ALA A 84 7.34 -4.82 -7.36
N LYS A 85 6.98 -5.57 -6.31
CA LYS A 85 6.35 -6.90 -6.44
C LYS A 85 4.97 -6.82 -7.09
N LEU A 86 4.13 -5.86 -6.68
CA LEU A 86 2.80 -5.64 -7.26
C LEU A 86 2.88 -5.22 -8.73
N LEU A 87 3.78 -4.31 -9.09
CA LEU A 87 3.99 -3.94 -10.48
C LEU A 87 4.39 -5.15 -11.34
N ARG A 88 5.29 -6.00 -10.83
CA ARG A 88 5.66 -7.25 -11.52
C ARG A 88 4.48 -8.21 -11.64
N LEU A 89 3.68 -8.36 -10.60
CA LEU A 89 2.47 -9.19 -10.62
C LEU A 89 1.49 -8.70 -11.69
N ASN A 90 1.18 -7.40 -11.70
CA ASN A 90 0.25 -6.78 -12.64
C ASN A 90 0.71 -6.94 -14.09
N LYS A 91 2.02 -6.80 -14.35
CA LYS A 91 2.60 -7.09 -15.67
C LYS A 91 2.46 -8.56 -16.06
N ASN A 92 2.85 -9.47 -15.18
CA ASN A 92 2.81 -10.92 -15.45
C ASN A 92 1.40 -11.44 -15.69
N LYS A 93 0.39 -10.83 -15.08
CA LYS A 93 -1.03 -11.23 -15.21
C LYS A 93 -1.78 -10.45 -16.29
N GLY A 94 -1.15 -9.46 -16.94
CA GLY A 94 -1.83 -8.61 -17.91
C GLY A 94 -2.88 -7.67 -17.31
N TRP A 95 -2.77 -7.38 -16.01
CA TRP A 95 -3.70 -6.48 -15.30
C TRP A 95 -3.27 -5.02 -15.36
N LEU A 96 -2.02 -4.75 -15.75
CA LEU A 96 -1.53 -3.39 -15.90
C LEU A 96 -2.14 -2.75 -17.16
N VAL A 97 -2.95 -1.71 -16.97
CA VAL A 97 -3.37 -0.84 -18.07
C VAL A 97 -2.20 0.06 -18.46
N PRO A 98 -1.66 -0.05 -19.68
CA PRO A 98 -0.52 0.76 -20.08
C PRO A 98 -0.94 2.23 -20.21
N PRO A 99 -0.19 3.18 -19.63
CA PRO A 99 -0.40 4.58 -19.94
C PRO A 99 0.04 4.88 -21.39
N PRO A 100 -0.33 6.05 -21.94
CA PRO A 100 0.24 6.53 -23.19
C PRO A 100 1.77 6.46 -23.14
N LEU A 101 2.38 5.84 -24.14
CA LEU A 101 3.82 5.66 -24.22
C LEU A 101 4.46 6.81 -24.99
N HIS A 102 5.62 7.27 -24.54
CA HIS A 102 6.44 8.20 -25.31
C HIS A 102 6.94 7.49 -26.58
N VAL A 103 6.84 8.17 -27.71
CA VAL A 103 7.37 7.69 -29.00
C VAL A 103 8.68 8.43 -29.24
N ASP A 104 9.78 7.70 -29.20
CA ASP A 104 11.09 8.24 -29.56
C ASP A 104 11.18 8.31 -31.09
N TYR A 105 11.21 9.51 -31.63
CA TYR A 105 11.39 9.72 -33.07
C TYR A 105 12.89 9.94 -33.32
N PRO A 106 13.51 9.23 -34.28
CA PRO A 106 14.90 9.50 -34.63
C PRO A 106 15.04 10.96 -35.06
N GLU A 107 16.07 11.65 -34.53
CA GLU A 107 16.42 13.01 -34.94
C GLU A 107 16.69 13.02 -36.46
N LYS A 108 16.20 14.08 -37.13
CA LYS A 108 16.35 14.25 -38.58
C LYS A 108 17.78 14.55 -38.99
#